data_AF-A0A8X8LEZ5-F1
#
_entry.id   AF-A0A8X8LEZ5-F1
#
_cell.length_a   1.000
_cell.length_b   1.000
_cell.length_c   1.000
_cell.angle_alpha   90.00
_cell.angle_beta   90.00
_cell.angle_gamma   90.00
#
_symmetry.space_group_name_H-M   'P 1'
#
loop_
_entity.id
_entity.type
_entity.pdbx_description
1 polymer ?
#
loop_
_entity_poly.entity_id
_entity_poly.type
_entity_poly.pdbx_seq_one_letter_code
_entity_poly.pdbx_strand_id
1 'polypeptide(L)'
;MRKALNNPSYWLLLAGNLYIFIRYIERQGTINAVIFLYLVQSMLLGLFNALSIIFCKPSPNSNHSLLFRIKQALFFLFHFSFFNFMLYIFLANDTISWRGGDWKMFQVAFWLLVASMIADNSRLIIYSFNKGIDIGKLFFLPYLRVVPIGVIIFCITYLPSGFGLVFLVLKIITDIGSYMICERLQKL
;
A
#
# COMPACT_ATOMS: atom_id res chain seq x y z
N MET A 1 11.43 -18.06 0.65
CA MET A 1 9.96 -18.22 0.62
C MET A 1 9.40 -18.83 1.90
N ARG A 2 9.96 -19.90 2.50
CA ARG A 2 9.46 -20.51 3.76
C ARG A 2 9.13 -19.52 4.91
N LYS A 3 9.97 -18.50 5.16
CA LYS A 3 9.69 -17.50 6.23
C LYS A 3 8.49 -16.59 5.93
N ALA A 4 8.23 -16.27 4.66
CA ALA A 4 7.09 -15.44 4.26
C ALA A 4 5.77 -16.19 4.47
N LEU A 5 5.74 -17.49 4.16
CA LEU A 5 4.58 -18.36 4.36
C LEU A 5 4.24 -18.61 5.83
N ASN A 6 5.18 -18.35 6.77
CA ASN A 6 4.92 -18.44 8.20
C ASN A 6 4.58 -17.08 8.82
N ASN A 7 4.50 -16.02 8.01
CA ASN A 7 4.28 -14.67 8.50
C ASN A 7 2.78 -14.32 8.43
N PRO A 8 2.12 -14.00 9.56
CA PRO A 8 0.69 -13.67 9.55
C PRO A 8 0.36 -12.40 8.74
N SER A 9 1.29 -11.46 8.58
CA SER A 9 1.07 -10.27 7.75
C SER A 9 0.88 -10.62 6.27
N TYR A 10 1.61 -11.63 5.77
CA TYR A 10 1.46 -12.15 4.41
C TYR A 10 0.05 -12.69 4.18
N TRP A 11 -0.42 -13.53 5.10
CA TRP A 11 -1.74 -14.15 5.00
C TRP A 11 -2.87 -13.15 5.16
N LEU A 12 -2.73 -12.14 6.03
CA LEU A 12 -3.72 -11.06 6.13
C LEU A 12 -3.80 -10.24 4.84
N LEU A 13 -2.66 -9.92 4.22
CA LEU A 13 -2.60 -9.20 2.95
C LEU A 13 -3.23 -10.01 1.82
N LEU A 14 -2.90 -11.31 1.74
CA LEU A 14 -3.45 -12.20 0.73
C LEU A 14 -4.95 -12.42 0.94
N ALA A 15 -5.38 -12.67 2.18
CA ALA A 15 -6.79 -12.85 2.53
C ALA A 15 -7.61 -11.59 2.24
N GLY A 16 -7.09 -10.40 2.55
CA GLY A 16 -7.72 -9.12 2.23
C GLY A 16 -7.92 -8.95 0.73
N ASN A 17 -6.87 -9.14 -0.07
CA ASN A 17 -6.97 -9.02 -1.52
C ASN A 17 -7.86 -10.11 -2.16
N LEU A 18 -7.77 -11.36 -1.71
CA LEU A 18 -8.63 -12.45 -2.19
C LEU A 18 -10.09 -12.23 -1.82
N TYR A 19 -10.37 -11.75 -0.61
CA TYR A 19 -11.72 -11.38 -0.19
C TYR A 19 -12.29 -10.32 -1.14
N ILE A 20 -11.54 -9.25 -1.40
CA ILE A 20 -11.96 -8.19 -2.34
C ILE A 20 -12.21 -8.78 -3.74
N PHE A 21 -11.32 -9.65 -4.22
CA PHE A 21 -11.45 -10.30 -5.53
C PHE A 21 -12.72 -11.16 -5.65
N ILE A 22 -12.97 -12.03 -4.67
CA ILE A 22 -14.15 -12.91 -4.66
C ILE A 22 -15.43 -12.07 -4.64
N ARG A 23 -15.51 -11.07 -3.75
CA ARG A 23 -16.71 -10.23 -3.62
C ARG A 23 -16.97 -9.37 -4.86
N TYR A 24 -15.92 -8.98 -5.58
CA TYR A 24 -16.04 -8.29 -6.85
C TYR A 24 -16.64 -9.21 -7.94
N ILE A 25 -16.18 -10.47 -8.03
CA ILE A 25 -16.72 -11.46 -8.98
C ILE A 25 -18.19 -11.80 -8.67
N GLU A 26 -18.54 -11.92 -7.40
CA GLU A 26 -19.92 -12.14 -6.95
C GLU A 26 -20.84 -10.94 -7.21
N ARG A 27 -20.33 -9.86 -7.82
CA ARG A 27 -21.02 -8.58 -8.07
C ARG A 27 -21.53 -7.91 -6.79
N GLN A 28 -20.92 -8.21 -5.65
CA GLN A 28 -21.26 -7.62 -4.36
C GLN A 28 -20.41 -6.38 -4.05
N GLY A 29 -19.48 -6.01 -4.94
CA GLY A 29 -18.69 -4.79 -4.86
C GLY A 29 -18.57 -4.10 -6.21
N THR A 30 -18.52 -2.77 -6.20
CA THR A 30 -18.21 -1.96 -7.39
C THR A 30 -16.69 -1.77 -7.50
N ILE A 31 -16.18 -1.58 -8.73
CA ILE A 31 -14.76 -1.29 -8.95
C ILE A 31 -14.32 -0.03 -8.19
N ASN A 32 -15.23 0.91 -8.04
CA ASN A 32 -15.06 2.15 -7.29
C ASN A 32 -14.76 1.90 -5.81
N ALA A 33 -15.56 1.04 -5.16
CA ALA A 33 -15.34 0.67 -3.76
C ALA A 33 -14.00 -0.06 -3.56
N VAL A 34 -13.63 -0.92 -4.51
CA VAL A 34 -12.34 -1.62 -4.55
C VAL A 34 -11.19 -0.63 -4.65
N ILE A 35 -11.24 0.29 -5.62
CA ILE A 35 -10.19 1.29 -5.81
C ILE A 35 -10.07 2.18 -4.55
N PHE A 36 -11.20 2.57 -3.95
CA PHE A 36 -11.20 3.37 -2.73
C PHE A 36 -10.54 2.62 -1.55
N LEU A 37 -10.82 1.33 -1.38
CA LEU A 37 -10.13 0.50 -0.38
C LEU A 37 -8.61 0.52 -0.56
N TYR A 38 -8.14 0.39 -1.80
CA TYR A 38 -6.71 0.43 -2.11
C TYR A 38 -6.10 1.82 -2.01
N LEU A 39 -6.87 2.88 -2.25
CA LEU A 39 -6.43 4.26 -1.99
C LEU A 39 -6.21 4.47 -0.47
N VAL A 40 -7.14 4.00 0.37
CA VAL A 40 -6.98 4.01 1.83
C VAL A 40 -5.75 3.21 2.26
N GLN A 41 -5.56 2.01 1.71
CA GLN A 41 -4.37 1.19 1.97
C GLN A 41 -3.08 1.94 1.63
N SER A 42 -3.06 2.66 0.49
CA SER A 42 -1.93 3.49 0.06
C SER A 42 -1.65 4.63 1.05
N MET A 43 -2.68 5.35 1.50
CA MET A 43 -2.53 6.42 2.51
C MET A 43 -1.92 5.89 3.81
N LEU A 44 -2.39 4.75 4.31
CA LEU A 44 -1.84 4.10 5.51
C LEU A 44 -0.38 3.68 5.31
N LEU A 45 -0.05 3.12 4.14
CA LEU A 45 1.32 2.76 3.79
C LEU A 45 2.25 3.97 3.83
N GLY A 46 1.81 5.12 3.29
CA GLY A 46 2.54 6.38 3.37
C GLY A 46 2.79 6.81 4.81
N LEU A 47 1.74 6.82 5.64
CA LEU A 47 1.86 7.19 7.05
C LEU A 47 2.89 6.33 7.79
N PHE A 48 2.79 5.01 7.70
CA PHE A 48 3.71 4.12 8.39
C PHE A 48 5.13 4.17 7.85
N ASN A 49 5.30 4.42 6.56
CA ASN A 49 6.62 4.57 5.97
C ASN A 49 7.30 5.88 6.42
N ALA A 50 6.53 6.97 6.58
CA ALA A 50 7.03 8.19 7.19
C ALA A 50 7.51 7.94 8.64
N LEU A 51 6.76 7.16 9.43
CA LEU A 51 7.21 6.75 10.77
C LEU A 51 8.50 5.92 10.70
N SER A 52 8.62 5.00 9.74
CA SER A 52 9.83 4.20 9.55
C SER A 52 11.05 5.09 9.25
N ILE A 53 10.89 6.16 8.46
CA ILE A 53 11.95 7.14 8.19
C ILE A 53 12.36 7.89 9.48
N ILE A 54 11.39 8.33 10.29
CA ILE A 54 11.66 9.05 11.55
C ILE A 54 12.44 8.18 12.53
N PHE A 55 12.00 6.93 12.70
CA PHE A 55 12.55 5.99 13.69
C PHE A 55 13.73 5.16 13.16
N CYS A 56 14.14 5.34 11.91
CA CYS A 56 15.26 4.60 11.36
C CYS A 56 16.57 4.93 12.07
N LYS A 57 17.32 3.90 12.47
CA LYS A 57 18.68 4.05 12.98
C LYS A 57 19.59 4.62 11.90
N PRO A 58 20.43 5.64 12.19
CA PRO A 58 21.38 6.16 11.21
C PRO A 58 22.31 5.04 10.76
N SER A 59 22.60 4.98 9.46
CA SER A 59 23.63 4.07 8.94
C SER A 59 25.00 4.47 9.51
N PRO A 60 25.92 3.53 9.78
CA PRO A 60 27.28 3.84 10.26
C PRO A 60 28.02 4.86 9.38
N ASN A 61 27.68 4.91 8.09
CA ASN A 61 28.29 5.81 7.11
C ASN A 61 27.57 7.15 6.95
N SER A 62 26.49 7.39 7.71
CA SER A 62 25.69 8.61 7.64
C SER A 62 25.25 9.06 9.03
N ASN A 63 25.83 10.15 9.54
CA ASN A 63 25.36 10.80 10.77
C ASN A 63 24.14 11.68 10.48
N HIS A 64 23.04 11.07 10.02
CA HIS A 64 21.77 11.76 9.87
C HIS A 64 21.18 12.08 11.24
N SER A 65 21.08 13.37 11.55
CA SER A 65 20.43 13.83 12.77
C SER A 65 18.94 13.51 12.78
N LEU A 66 18.32 13.47 13.96
CA LEU A 66 16.86 13.31 14.08
C LEU A 66 16.11 14.38 13.27
N LEU A 67 16.58 15.63 13.30
CA LEU A 67 15.99 16.73 12.53
C LEU A 67 16.03 16.46 11.02
N PHE A 68 17.12 15.88 10.51
CA PHE A 68 17.20 15.48 9.11
C PHE A 68 16.15 14.42 8.78
N ARG A 69 16.00 13.37 9.61
CA ARG A 69 15.00 12.32 9.39
C ARG A 69 13.57 12.84 9.41
N ILE A 70 13.25 13.75 10.34
CA ILE A 70 11.92 14.40 10.40
C ILE A 70 11.65 15.20 9.13
N LYS A 71 12.62 16.00 8.67
CA LYS A 71 12.48 16.76 7.41
C LYS A 71 12.24 15.82 6.22
N GLN A 72 12.97 14.71 6.13
CA GLN A 72 12.78 13.73 5.07
C GLN A 72 11.44 13.00 5.16
N ALA A 73 10.98 12.67 6.36
CA ALA A 73 9.67 12.08 6.55
C ALA A 73 8.52 13.03 6.17
N LEU A 74 8.64 14.32 6.51
CA LEU A 74 7.66 15.34 6.12
C LEU A 74 7.67 15.58 4.61
N PHE A 75 8.86 15.68 3.99
CA PHE A 75 8.98 15.78 2.54
C PHE A 75 8.39 14.55 1.85
N PHE A 76 8.71 13.35 2.33
CA PHE A 76 8.12 12.10 1.85
C PHE A 76 6.59 12.13 1.97
N LEU A 77 6.05 12.49 3.14
CA LEU A 77 4.61 12.51 3.37
C LEU A 77 3.91 13.52 2.47
N PHE A 78 4.47 14.71 2.28
CA PHE A 78 3.96 15.71 1.35
C PHE A 78 3.97 15.18 -0.09
N HIS A 79 5.12 14.69 -0.57
CA HIS A 79 5.28 14.21 -1.94
C HIS A 79 4.39 13.00 -2.25
N PHE A 80 4.32 12.05 -1.32
CA PHE A 80 3.50 10.84 -1.45
C PHE A 80 2.00 11.16 -1.34
N SER A 81 1.61 12.09 -0.46
CA SER A 81 0.21 12.53 -0.34
C SER A 81 -0.23 13.28 -1.59
N PHE A 82 0.64 14.08 -2.20
CA PHE A 82 0.35 14.74 -3.47
C PHE A 82 0.06 13.72 -4.59
N PHE A 83 0.82 12.63 -4.65
CA PHE A 83 0.53 11.54 -5.60
C PHE A 83 -0.85 10.91 -5.36
N ASN A 84 -1.19 10.59 -4.10
CA ASN A 84 -2.50 10.04 -3.74
C ASN A 84 -3.66 11.02 -4.00
N PHE A 85 -3.42 12.31 -3.79
CA PHE A 85 -4.39 13.35 -4.08
C PHE A 85 -4.68 13.44 -5.58
N MET A 86 -3.66 13.38 -6.44
CA MET A 86 -3.86 13.33 -7.88
C MET A 86 -4.66 12.10 -8.31
N LEU A 87 -4.34 10.92 -7.75
CA LEU A 87 -5.16 9.72 -7.98
C LEU A 87 -6.62 9.91 -7.58
N TYR A 88 -6.88 10.55 -6.44
CA TYR A 88 -8.23 10.86 -6.00
C TYR A 88 -8.96 11.81 -6.96
N ILE A 89 -8.29 12.86 -7.48
CA ILE A 89 -8.88 13.77 -8.47
C ILE A 89 -9.28 13.03 -9.74
N PHE A 90 -8.42 12.14 -10.26
CA PHE A 90 -8.75 11.33 -11.43
C PHE A 90 -10.00 10.47 -11.18
N LEU A 91 -10.11 9.88 -10.00
CA LEU A 91 -11.29 9.10 -9.61
C LEU A 91 -12.54 9.96 -9.41
N ALA A 92 -12.40 11.17 -8.91
CA ALA A 92 -13.53 12.06 -8.62
C ALA A 92 -14.16 12.70 -9.87
N ASN A 93 -13.37 12.88 -10.94
CA ASN A 93 -13.85 13.41 -12.22
C ASN A 93 -14.59 12.36 -13.06
N ASP A 94 -14.28 11.08 -12.87
CA ASP A 94 -15.10 9.99 -13.40
C ASP A 94 -16.36 9.81 -12.53
N THR A 95 -17.42 9.25 -13.12
CA THR A 95 -18.75 8.98 -12.52
C THR A 95 -18.72 7.90 -11.41
N ILE A 96 -17.72 7.97 -10.54
CA ILE A 96 -17.43 7.06 -9.44
C ILE A 96 -18.37 7.38 -8.28
N SER A 97 -19.65 7.07 -8.47
CA SER A 97 -20.59 7.11 -7.36
C SER A 97 -20.40 5.87 -6.48
N TRP A 98 -20.41 6.06 -5.16
CA TRP A 98 -20.45 4.98 -4.17
C TRP A 98 -21.75 4.16 -4.21
N ARG A 99 -22.72 4.56 -5.05
CA ARG A 99 -24.06 3.96 -5.06
C ARG A 99 -23.98 2.52 -5.54
N GLY A 100 -24.31 1.57 -4.65
CA GLY A 100 -24.49 0.16 -4.98
C GLY A 100 -23.45 -0.83 -4.42
N GLY A 101 -22.47 -0.39 -3.63
CA GLY A 101 -21.54 -1.30 -2.96
C GLY A 101 -22.14 -1.92 -1.68
N ASP A 102 -21.90 -3.22 -1.44
CA ASP A 102 -22.20 -3.86 -0.15
C ASP A 102 -21.32 -3.25 0.95
N TRP A 103 -21.93 -2.48 1.84
CA TRP A 103 -21.24 -1.83 2.96
C TRP A 103 -20.54 -2.84 3.88
N LYS A 104 -21.11 -4.05 4.04
CA LYS A 104 -20.52 -5.12 4.85
C LYS A 104 -19.23 -5.62 4.22
N MET A 105 -19.22 -5.82 2.90
CA MET A 105 -18.01 -6.15 2.14
C MET A 105 -16.93 -5.09 2.35
N PHE A 106 -17.29 -3.81 2.22
CA PHE A 106 -16.34 -2.73 2.42
C PHE A 106 -15.72 -2.74 3.82
N GLN A 107 -16.53 -2.88 4.87
CA GLN A 107 -16.05 -2.90 6.25
C GLN A 107 -15.09 -4.06 6.52
N VAL A 108 -15.42 -5.27 6.07
CA VAL A 108 -14.55 -6.45 6.27
C VAL A 108 -13.24 -6.28 5.52
N ALA A 109 -13.30 -5.86 4.25
CA ALA A 109 -12.12 -5.61 3.44
C ALA A 109 -11.23 -4.50 4.04
N PHE A 110 -11.85 -3.41 4.50
CA PHE A 110 -11.16 -2.29 5.15
C PHE A 110 -10.36 -2.78 6.37
N TRP A 111 -10.99 -3.52 7.28
CA TRP A 111 -10.31 -4.00 8.48
C TRP A 111 -9.23 -5.04 8.19
N LEU A 112 -9.43 -5.92 7.20
CA LEU A 112 -8.39 -6.85 6.75
C LEU A 112 -7.16 -6.11 6.20
N LEU A 113 -7.39 -5.09 5.36
CA LEU A 113 -6.31 -4.27 4.81
C LEU A 113 -5.59 -3.48 5.92
N VAL A 114 -6.33 -2.83 6.82
CA VAL A 114 -5.76 -2.10 7.96
C VAL A 114 -4.92 -3.03 8.85
N ALA A 115 -5.46 -4.20 9.21
CA ALA A 115 -4.75 -5.18 10.02
C ALA A 115 -3.47 -5.66 9.32
N SER A 116 -3.53 -5.92 8.01
CA SER A 116 -2.36 -6.30 7.22
C SER A 116 -1.29 -5.19 7.20
N MET A 117 -1.70 -3.92 7.05
CA MET A 117 -0.79 -2.77 7.02
C MET A 117 -0.13 -2.55 8.38
N ILE A 118 -0.88 -2.63 9.48
CA ILE A 118 -0.32 -2.54 10.83
C ILE A 118 0.70 -3.66 11.05
N ALA A 119 0.34 -4.90 10.72
CA ALA A 119 1.18 -6.06 10.97
C ALA A 119 2.46 -6.08 10.10
N ASP A 120 2.40 -5.61 8.85
CA ASP A 120 3.55 -5.50 7.94
C ASP A 120 4.47 -4.33 8.35
N ASN A 121 3.89 -3.14 8.51
CA ASN A 121 4.68 -1.94 8.73
C ASN A 121 5.23 -1.81 10.15
N SER A 122 4.57 -2.35 11.17
CA SER A 122 5.14 -2.37 12.52
C SER A 122 6.48 -3.12 12.56
N ARG A 123 6.61 -4.20 11.79
CA ARG A 123 7.87 -4.93 11.64
C ARG A 123 8.92 -4.10 10.93
N LEU A 124 8.53 -3.38 9.87
CA LEU A 124 9.43 -2.49 9.16
C LEU A 124 9.96 -1.39 10.08
N ILE A 125 9.10 -0.78 10.90
CA ILE A 125 9.50 0.24 11.88
C ILE A 125 10.49 -0.35 12.89
N ILE A 126 10.16 -1.48 13.50
CA ILE A 126 11.02 -2.17 14.48
C ILE A 126 12.37 -2.54 13.85
N TYR A 127 12.36 -3.03 12.62
CA TYR A 127 13.59 -3.38 11.90
C TYR A 127 14.44 -2.16 11.59
N SER A 128 13.83 -1.10 11.07
CA SER A 128 14.50 0.17 10.75
C SER A 128 15.13 0.77 12.00
N PHE A 129 14.46 0.67 13.14
CA PHE A 129 14.97 1.12 14.44
C PHE A 129 16.16 0.29 14.94
N ASN A 130 16.14 -1.03 14.76
CA ASN A 130 17.16 -1.91 15.32
C ASN A 130 18.41 -2.02 14.43
N LYS A 131 18.22 -2.23 13.12
CA LYS A 131 19.29 -2.57 12.17
C LYS A 131 19.72 -1.41 11.29
N GLY A 132 18.87 -0.39 11.14
CA GLY A 132 19.10 0.70 10.19
C GLY A 132 18.80 0.26 8.76
N ILE A 133 17.96 1.02 8.07
CA ILE A 133 17.73 0.91 6.63
C ILE A 133 18.10 2.27 6.02
N ASP A 134 18.73 2.25 4.85
CA ASP A 134 18.96 3.46 4.07
C ASP A 134 17.66 4.25 3.86
N ILE A 135 17.69 5.56 4.16
CA ILE A 135 16.50 6.43 4.08
C ILE A 135 15.95 6.48 2.64
N GLY A 136 16.82 6.42 1.62
CA GLY A 136 16.40 6.36 0.23
C GLY A 136 15.60 5.09 -0.08
N LYS A 137 16.04 3.93 0.43
CA LYS A 137 15.26 2.69 0.32
C LYS A 137 13.90 2.81 0.98
N LEU A 138 13.84 3.37 2.19
CA LEU A 138 12.57 3.62 2.87
C LEU A 138 11.70 4.59 2.07
N PHE A 139 12.27 5.65 1.50
CA PHE A 139 11.55 6.61 0.68
C PHE A 139 10.84 5.95 -0.51
N PHE A 140 11.54 5.08 -1.24
CA PHE A 140 10.99 4.49 -2.47
C PHE A 140 10.13 3.23 -2.25
N LEU A 141 10.20 2.60 -1.07
CA LEU A 141 9.53 1.32 -0.81
C LEU A 141 8.01 1.36 -1.06
N PRO A 142 7.26 2.40 -0.64
CA PRO A 142 5.81 2.46 -0.87
C PRO A 142 5.41 2.58 -2.35
N TYR A 143 6.28 3.16 -3.18
CA TYR A 143 5.98 3.37 -4.60
C TYR A 143 5.89 2.06 -5.38
N LEU A 144 6.52 0.98 -4.90
CA LEU A 144 6.36 -0.36 -5.46
C LEU A 144 4.91 -0.84 -5.42
N ARG A 145 4.13 -0.42 -4.41
CA ARG A 145 2.70 -0.77 -4.29
C ARG A 145 1.80 0.24 -4.98
N VAL A 146 2.16 1.52 -4.95
CA VAL A 146 1.26 2.62 -5.28
C VAL A 146 1.35 3.07 -6.74
N VAL A 147 2.54 3.04 -7.33
CA VAL A 147 2.71 3.39 -8.76
C VAL A 147 1.94 2.42 -9.66
N PRO A 148 1.98 1.08 -9.46
CA PRO A 148 1.17 0.18 -10.27
C PRO A 148 -0.33 0.45 -10.16
N ILE A 149 -0.83 0.82 -8.98
CA ILE A 149 -2.23 1.25 -8.81
C ILE A 149 -2.53 2.45 -9.72
N GLY A 150 -1.68 3.48 -9.69
CA GLY A 150 -1.88 4.68 -10.48
C GLY A 150 -1.87 4.44 -11.99
N VAL A 151 -0.93 3.61 -12.47
CA VAL A 151 -0.88 3.21 -13.87
C VAL A 151 -2.16 2.48 -14.27
N ILE A 152 -2.66 1.58 -13.44
CA ILE A 152 -3.86 0.81 -13.79
C ILE A 152 -5.13 1.66 -13.68
N ILE A 153 -5.24 2.56 -12.71
CA ILE A 153 -6.36 3.53 -12.63
C ILE A 153 -6.39 4.35 -13.92
N PHE A 154 -5.25 4.89 -14.33
CA PHE A 154 -5.14 5.60 -15.61
C PHE A 154 -5.58 4.70 -16.78
N CYS A 155 -5.12 3.45 -16.84
CA CYS A 155 -5.56 2.50 -17.85
C CYS A 155 -7.08 2.25 -17.83
N ILE A 156 -7.72 2.08 -16.66
CA ILE A 156 -9.17 1.84 -16.55
C ILE A 156 -9.97 3.05 -17.05
N THR A 157 -9.54 4.28 -16.74
CA THR A 157 -10.23 5.51 -17.20
C THR A 157 -10.25 5.63 -18.72
N TYR A 158 -9.23 5.13 -19.43
CA TYR A 158 -9.10 5.30 -20.88
C TYR A 158 -9.32 4.01 -21.71
N LEU A 159 -9.52 2.85 -21.09
CA LEU A 159 -9.72 1.57 -21.79
C LEU A 159 -11.16 1.01 -21.63
N PRO A 160 -11.62 0.13 -22.55
CA PRO A 160 -12.99 -0.40 -22.55
C PRO A 160 -13.39 -1.14 -21.26
N SER A 161 -14.70 -1.32 -21.05
CA SER A 161 -15.25 -2.08 -19.93
C SER A 161 -14.71 -3.52 -19.87
N GLY A 162 -13.97 -3.85 -18.80
CA GLY A 162 -13.37 -5.19 -18.60
C GLY A 162 -12.09 -5.21 -17.76
N PHE A 163 -11.43 -4.06 -17.59
CA PHE A 163 -10.14 -3.97 -16.88
C PHE A 163 -10.21 -4.12 -15.36
N GLY A 164 -11.39 -4.16 -14.75
CA GLY A 164 -11.52 -4.31 -13.28
C GLY A 164 -10.94 -5.62 -12.73
N LEU A 165 -11.12 -6.74 -13.43
CA LEU A 165 -10.52 -8.02 -13.03
C LEU A 165 -9.00 -8.01 -13.24
N VAL A 166 -8.54 -7.45 -14.36
CA VAL A 166 -7.10 -7.30 -14.65
C VAL A 166 -6.43 -6.45 -13.56
N PHE A 167 -7.08 -5.36 -13.15
CA PHE A 167 -6.63 -4.52 -12.04
C PHE A 167 -6.47 -5.28 -10.74
N LEU A 168 -7.47 -6.07 -10.35
CA LEU A 168 -7.41 -6.85 -9.13
C LEU A 168 -6.27 -7.87 -9.14
N VAL A 169 -6.08 -8.58 -10.25
CA VAL A 169 -4.99 -9.56 -10.40
C VAL A 169 -3.63 -8.86 -10.32
N LEU A 170 -3.44 -7.77 -11.06
CA LEU A 170 -2.19 -6.99 -11.01
C LEU A 170 -1.95 -6.40 -9.61
N LYS A 171 -3.01 -5.99 -8.91
CA LYS A 171 -2.93 -5.49 -7.55
C LYS A 171 -2.46 -6.55 -6.57
N ILE A 172 -3.02 -7.77 -6.64
CA ILE A 172 -2.56 -8.91 -5.83
C ILE A 172 -1.08 -9.18 -6.10
N ILE A 173 -0.67 -9.27 -7.37
CA ILE A 173 0.73 -9.52 -7.75
C ILE A 173 1.64 -8.43 -7.20
N THR A 174 1.25 -7.17 -7.33
CA THR A 174 2.03 -6.02 -6.85
C THR A 174 2.18 -6.02 -5.33
N ASP A 175 1.10 -6.27 -4.59
CA ASP A 175 1.11 -6.31 -3.13
C ASP A 175 2.02 -7.41 -2.60
N ILE A 176 1.86 -8.61 -3.15
CA ILE A 176 2.64 -9.79 -2.78
C ILE A 176 4.10 -9.62 -3.19
N GLY A 177 4.38 -9.14 -4.40
CA GLY A 177 5.72 -8.86 -4.89
C GLY A 177 6.44 -7.82 -4.01
N SER A 178 5.75 -6.72 -3.69
CA SER A 178 6.28 -5.70 -2.79
C SER A 178 6.53 -6.24 -1.38
N TYR A 179 5.61 -7.05 -0.85
CA TYR A 179 5.81 -7.73 0.43
C TYR A 179 7.07 -8.60 0.42
N MET A 180 7.29 -9.39 -0.65
CA MET A 180 8.49 -10.21 -0.79
C MET A 180 9.77 -9.38 -0.86
N ILE A 181 9.74 -8.22 -1.52
CA ILE A 181 10.87 -7.28 -1.57
C ILE A 181 11.16 -6.71 -0.18
N CYS A 182 10.14 -6.26 0.55
CA CYS A 182 10.28 -5.79 1.94
C CYS A 182 10.91 -6.86 2.84
N GLU A 183 10.41 -8.09 2.78
CA GLU A 183 10.94 -9.24 3.52
C GLU A 183 12.38 -9.59 3.15
N ARG A 184 12.84 -9.27 1.94
CA ARG A 184 14.24 -9.43 1.52
C ARG A 184 15.11 -8.32 2.07
N LEU A 185 14.64 -7.07 2.05
CA LEU A 185 15.34 -5.92 2.63
C LEU A 185 15.52 -6.05 4.13
N GLN A 186 14.58 -6.67 4.84
CA GLN A 186 14.69 -6.97 6.28
C GLN A 186 15.58 -8.18 6.61
N LYS A 187 16.12 -8.88 5.61
CA LYS A 187 17.06 -10.01 5.81
C LYS A 187 18.52 -9.63 5.54
N LEU A 188 18.74 -8.52 4.85
CA LEU A 188 20.04 -7.88 4.66
C LEU A 188 20.34 -7.01 5.87
#